data_AF-A0A1V5NM45-F1
#
_entry.id   AF-A0A1V5NM45-F1
#
_cell.length_a   1.000
_cell.length_b   1.000
_cell.length_c   1.000
_cell.angle_alpha   90.00
_cell.angle_beta   90.00
_cell.angle_gamma   90.00
#
_symmetry.space_group_name_H-M   'P 1'
#
loop_
_entity.id
_entity.type
_entity.pdbx_description
1 polymer ?
#
loop_
_entity_poly.entity_id
_entity_poly.type
_entity_poly.pdbx_seq_one_letter_code
_entity_poly.pdbx_strand_id
1 'polypeptide(L)'
;MKAKSLIGVCGFSYVFVLCFITGCFASKGVVPVRGSKNTFALEDKLKRDVCVSSVEVFECDSKGISKGLVWEIQTNEKIPAENFQVTVGEIPSNFYQKIPSLPTVFYPKEGVLYDILIVPARMAPSFGPPHEYFYYIK
;
A
#
# COMPACT_ATOMS: atom_id res chain seq x y z
N MET A 1 11.23 -34.78 43.89
CA MET A 1 9.97 -34.62 43.14
C MET A 1 10.11 -33.41 42.22
N LYS A 2 9.90 -33.61 40.91
CA LYS A 2 10.23 -32.66 39.83
C LYS A 2 9.24 -31.49 39.77
N ALA A 3 9.77 -30.28 39.73
CA ALA A 3 9.03 -29.05 39.44
C ALA A 3 8.47 -29.11 38.01
N LYS A 4 7.17 -28.84 37.85
CA LYS A 4 6.52 -28.70 36.55
C LYS A 4 6.72 -27.27 36.05
N SER A 5 7.45 -27.18 34.95
CA SER A 5 7.55 -26.05 34.05
C SER A 5 6.17 -25.62 33.54
N LEU A 6 5.87 -24.31 33.56
CA LEU A 6 4.98 -23.72 32.58
C LEU A 6 5.74 -22.60 31.87
N ILE A 7 6.15 -22.96 30.66
CA ILE A 7 6.87 -22.19 29.67
C ILE A 7 6.07 -20.95 29.31
N GLY A 8 6.72 -19.79 29.40
CA GLY A 8 6.27 -18.58 28.72
C GLY A 8 6.32 -18.81 27.21
N VAL A 9 5.22 -18.51 26.53
CA VAL A 9 5.21 -18.36 25.08
C VAL A 9 4.57 -17.02 24.77
N CYS A 10 5.41 -16.00 24.66
CA CYS A 10 5.12 -14.85 23.79
C CYS A 10 4.98 -15.38 22.36
N GLY A 11 3.76 -15.43 21.85
CA GLY A 11 3.45 -15.89 20.50
C GLY A 11 2.72 -14.81 19.71
N PHE A 12 3.35 -13.65 19.51
CA PHE A 12 2.94 -12.72 18.45
C PHE A 12 3.75 -13.05 17.19
N SER A 13 3.15 -13.82 16.28
CA SER A 13 3.72 -14.08 14.96
C SER A 13 2.61 -14.26 13.94
N TYR A 14 2.31 -13.22 13.17
CA TYR A 14 1.98 -13.38 11.76
C TYR A 14 2.64 -12.26 10.95
N VAL A 15 3.88 -12.55 10.55
CA VAL A 15 4.56 -11.92 9.43
C VAL A 15 3.93 -12.50 8.16
N PHE A 16 3.37 -11.66 7.28
CA PHE A 16 3.19 -12.03 5.88
C PHE A 16 4.10 -11.13 5.04
N VAL A 17 5.26 -11.69 4.70
CA VAL A 17 6.25 -11.15 3.79
C VAL A 17 6.27 -12.07 2.56
N LEU A 18 5.93 -11.47 1.42
CA LEU A 18 6.22 -11.82 0.03
C LEU A 18 5.52 -13.01 -0.65
N CYS A 19 4.81 -12.68 -1.75
CA CYS A 19 4.85 -13.46 -2.98
C CYS A 19 5.78 -12.77 -4.00
N PHE A 20 6.95 -13.37 -4.24
CA PHE A 20 7.70 -13.15 -5.48
C PHE A 20 6.94 -13.84 -6.62
N ILE A 21 6.47 -13.07 -7.61
CA ILE A 21 6.21 -13.65 -8.93
C ILE A 21 7.56 -13.74 -9.62
N THR A 22 8.20 -14.90 -9.56
CA THR A 22 9.32 -15.26 -10.42
C THR A 22 8.80 -15.45 -11.84
N GLY A 23 8.64 -14.34 -12.55
CA GLY A 23 8.68 -14.31 -14.01
C GLY A 23 10.04 -13.77 -14.41
N CYS A 24 10.77 -14.48 -15.27
CA CYS A 24 11.91 -13.92 -16.00
C CYS A 24 11.41 -12.82 -16.95
N PHE A 25 11.10 -11.67 -16.38
CA PHE A 25 10.96 -10.41 -17.07
C PHE A 25 11.71 -9.40 -16.22
N ALA A 26 12.92 -9.07 -16.64
CA ALA A 26 13.42 -7.72 -16.46
C ALA A 26 12.51 -6.77 -17.26
N SER A 27 11.23 -6.63 -16.85
CA SER A 27 10.36 -5.60 -17.35
C SER A 27 10.88 -4.31 -16.72
N LYS A 28 11.46 -3.46 -17.56
CA LYS A 28 12.04 -2.17 -17.19
C LYS A 28 10.97 -1.17 -16.69
N GLY A 29 10.06 -1.55 -15.79
CA GLY A 29 8.78 -0.85 -15.79
C GLY A 29 7.77 -0.99 -14.66
N VAL A 30 8.13 -1.49 -13.49
CA VAL A 30 7.29 -1.31 -12.31
C VAL A 30 8.13 -0.63 -11.23
N VAL A 31 7.60 0.41 -10.59
CA VAL A 31 8.23 1.05 -9.42
C VAL A 31 7.79 0.24 -8.19
N PRO A 32 8.68 -0.34 -7.39
CA PRO A 32 8.25 -1.10 -6.21
C PRO A 32 7.59 -0.17 -5.18
N VAL A 33 6.51 -0.64 -4.57
CA VAL A 33 5.95 -0.06 -3.33
C VAL A 33 6.64 -0.74 -2.14
N ARG A 34 6.91 0.02 -1.08
CA ARG A 34 7.36 -0.52 0.21
C ARG A 34 6.62 0.15 1.35
N GLY A 35 6.32 -0.59 2.41
CA GLY A 35 5.68 -0.01 3.57
C GLY A 35 5.79 -0.81 4.87
N SER A 36 5.41 -0.15 5.96
CA SER A 36 5.18 -0.77 7.27
C SER A 36 4.08 0.00 8.00
N LYS A 37 3.20 -0.70 8.74
CA LYS A 37 2.11 -0.06 9.52
C LYS A 37 1.36 0.99 8.69
N ASN A 38 0.63 0.53 7.69
CA ASN A 38 -0.24 1.33 6.79
C ASN A 38 0.40 2.54 6.09
N THR A 39 1.73 2.68 6.14
CA THR A 39 2.49 3.72 5.46
C THR A 39 3.28 3.11 4.33
N PHE A 40 3.14 3.65 3.12
CA PHE A 40 3.69 3.12 1.88
C PHE A 40 4.43 4.21 1.12
N ALA A 41 5.50 3.84 0.44
CA ALA A 41 6.30 4.73 -0.38
C ALA A 41 6.58 4.10 -1.75
N LEU A 42 6.68 4.94 -2.77
CA LEU A 42 7.22 4.51 -4.06
C LEU A 42 8.74 4.62 -4.02
N GLU A 43 9.43 3.52 -4.31
CA GLU A 43 10.89 3.51 -4.34
C GLU A 43 11.39 3.52 -5.79
N ASP A 44 11.31 4.68 -6.46
CA ASP A 44 11.84 4.81 -7.83
C ASP A 44 13.36 5.04 -7.86
N LYS A 45 14.13 3.96 -7.65
CA LYS A 45 15.60 3.98 -7.69
C LYS A 45 16.19 4.40 -9.03
N LEU A 46 15.39 4.36 -10.09
CA LEU A 46 15.82 4.70 -11.44
C LEU A 46 15.65 6.19 -11.76
N LYS A 47 15.13 6.99 -10.81
CA LYS A 47 14.90 8.45 -10.95
C LYS A 47 14.20 8.79 -12.27
N ARG A 48 13.18 7.99 -12.62
CA ARG A 48 12.38 8.23 -13.82
C ARG A 48 11.46 9.42 -13.53
N ASP A 49 11.11 10.17 -14.56
CA ASP A 49 10.15 11.28 -14.47
C ASP A 49 8.72 10.72 -14.31
N VAL A 50 8.45 10.16 -13.13
CA VAL A 50 7.20 9.52 -12.74
C VAL A 50 6.58 10.37 -11.65
N CYS A 51 5.36 10.83 -11.89
CA CYS A 51 4.56 11.56 -10.92
C CYS A 51 3.42 10.68 -10.39
N VAL A 52 2.96 10.90 -9.17
CA VAL A 52 1.77 10.25 -8.60
C VAL A 52 0.52 11.07 -8.92
N SER A 53 -0.54 10.42 -9.39
CA SER A 53 -1.85 11.05 -9.62
C SER A 53 -2.87 10.71 -8.54
N SER A 54 -2.88 9.46 -8.08
CA SER A 54 -3.83 9.00 -7.07
C SER A 54 -3.28 7.84 -6.25
N VAL A 55 -3.90 7.63 -5.09
CA VAL A 55 -3.76 6.42 -4.28
C VAL A 55 -5.16 5.86 -4.07
N GLU A 56 -5.32 4.58 -4.40
CA GLU A 56 -6.58 3.85 -4.30
C GLU A 56 -6.39 2.68 -3.34
N VAL A 57 -7.35 2.48 -2.44
CA VAL A 57 -7.33 1.37 -1.48
C VAL A 57 -8.61 0.58 -1.59
N PHE A 58 -8.46 -0.71 -1.81
CA PHE A 58 -9.54 -1.67 -1.94
C PHE A 58 -9.59 -2.57 -0.74
N GLU A 59 -10.79 -2.83 -0.21
CA GLU A 59 -10.99 -3.93 0.74
C GLU A 59 -10.95 -5.25 -0.01
N CYS A 60 -10.25 -6.26 0.53
CA CYS A 60 -10.14 -7.59 -0.08
C CYS A 60 -10.77 -8.68 0.80
N ASP A 61 -11.10 -9.81 0.18
CA ASP A 61 -11.38 -11.05 0.92
C ASP A 61 -10.10 -11.73 1.42
N SER A 62 -10.24 -12.85 2.14
CA SER A 62 -9.09 -13.61 2.68
C SER A 62 -8.21 -14.25 1.59
N LYS A 63 -8.61 -14.18 0.32
CA LYS A 63 -7.86 -14.68 -0.84
C LYS A 63 -7.18 -13.53 -1.61
N GLY A 64 -7.29 -12.29 -1.15
CA GLY A 64 -6.74 -11.12 -1.82
C GLY A 64 -7.59 -10.62 -3.00
N ILE A 65 -8.84 -11.10 -3.13
CA ILE A 65 -9.73 -10.64 -4.19
C ILE A 65 -10.38 -9.34 -3.73
N SER A 66 -10.20 -8.27 -4.52
CA SER A 66 -10.82 -6.96 -4.28
C SER A 66 -12.34 -7.06 -4.24
N LYS A 67 -12.93 -6.53 -3.16
CA LYS A 67 -14.38 -6.40 -2.96
C LYS A 67 -14.90 -5.03 -3.35
N GLY A 68 -14.06 -4.00 -3.29
CA GLY A 68 -14.44 -2.64 -3.65
C GLY A 68 -13.47 -1.56 -3.17
N LEU A 69 -13.47 -0.43 -3.87
CA LEU A 69 -12.72 0.77 -3.54
C LEU A 69 -13.32 1.42 -2.29
N VAL A 70 -12.52 1.59 -1.25
CA VAL A 70 -12.97 2.11 0.06
C VAL A 70 -12.29 3.41 0.46
N TRP A 71 -11.16 3.74 -0.16
CA TRP A 71 -10.48 5.01 0.04
C TRP A 71 -9.73 5.42 -1.22
N GLU A 72 -9.79 6.70 -1.54
CA GLU A 72 -9.11 7.28 -2.69
C GLU A 72 -8.71 8.72 -2.40
N ILE A 73 -7.44 9.04 -2.63
CA ILE A 73 -6.93 10.41 -2.68
C ILE A 73 -6.37 10.69 -4.07
N GLN A 74 -6.58 11.92 -4.56
CA GLN A 74 -6.09 12.38 -5.85
C GLN A 74 -5.30 13.68 -5.69
N THR A 75 -4.43 13.97 -6.64
CA THR A 75 -3.76 15.26 -6.76
C THR A 75 -3.81 15.76 -8.20
N ASN A 76 -3.85 17.08 -8.36
CA ASN A 76 -3.65 17.74 -9.65
C ASN A 76 -2.21 18.25 -9.80
N GLU A 77 -1.38 18.08 -8.77
CA GLU A 77 0.01 18.50 -8.74
C GLU A 77 0.93 17.39 -9.27
N LYS A 78 2.10 17.78 -9.78
CA LYS A 78 3.14 16.84 -10.18
C LYS A 78 3.94 16.43 -8.94
N ILE A 79 3.54 15.34 -8.30
CA ILE A 79 4.24 14.80 -7.12
C ILE A 79 5.25 13.73 -7.56
N PRO A 80 6.57 13.99 -7.48
CA PRO A 80 7.57 13.01 -7.90
C PRO A 80 7.50 11.73 -7.07
N ALA A 81 7.53 10.58 -7.75
CA ALA A 81 7.49 9.26 -7.11
C ALA A 81 8.65 9.03 -6.13
N GLU A 82 9.84 9.60 -6.40
CA GLU A 82 11.04 9.42 -5.57
C GLU A 82 10.89 9.91 -4.12
N ASN A 83 9.99 10.87 -3.88
CA ASN A 83 9.75 11.47 -2.56
C ASN A 83 8.34 11.14 -2.03
N PHE A 84 7.64 10.22 -2.69
CA PHE A 84 6.25 9.95 -2.35
C PHE A 84 6.14 8.92 -1.21
N GLN A 85 5.46 9.33 -0.14
CA GLN A 85 5.04 8.49 0.96
C GLN A 85 3.60 8.83 1.33
N VAL A 86 2.80 7.83 1.66
CA VAL A 86 1.40 7.97 2.07
C VAL A 86 1.07 7.02 3.21
N THR A 87 0.38 7.53 4.22
CA THR A 87 -0.24 6.74 5.27
C THR A 87 -1.72 6.58 4.94
N VAL A 88 -2.22 5.34 4.87
CA VAL A 88 -3.64 5.10 4.56
C VAL A 88 -4.52 5.71 5.66
N GLY A 89 -5.51 6.50 5.24
CA GLY A 89 -6.40 7.27 6.13
C GLY A 89 -5.91 8.70 6.40
N GLU A 90 -4.69 9.06 5.99
CA GLU A 90 -4.16 10.42 6.07
C GLU A 90 -4.15 11.06 4.67
N ILE A 91 -4.52 12.33 4.60
CA ILE A 91 -4.55 13.09 3.35
C ILE A 91 -3.36 14.06 3.36
N PRO A 92 -2.31 13.83 2.56
CA PRO A 92 -1.20 14.79 2.43
C PRO A 92 -1.70 16.15 1.89
N SER A 93 -1.01 17.25 2.20
CA SER A 93 -1.45 18.62 1.85
C SER A 93 -1.73 18.84 0.35
N ASN A 94 -1.00 18.12 -0.50
CA ASN A 94 -1.07 18.28 -1.96
C ASN A 94 -2.13 17.35 -2.59
N PHE A 95 -2.87 16.62 -1.77
CA PHE A 95 -3.91 15.69 -2.20
C PHE A 95 -5.27 16.11 -1.64
N TYR A 96 -6.31 15.63 -2.29
CA TYR A 96 -7.69 15.76 -1.82
C TYR A 96 -8.37 14.39 -1.87
N GLN A 97 -9.25 14.13 -0.90
CA GLN A 97 -9.97 12.86 -0.81
C GLN A 97 -11.16 12.83 -1.77
N LYS A 98 -11.21 11.80 -2.60
CA LYS A 98 -12.37 11.47 -3.45
C LYS A 98 -13.28 10.48 -2.73
N ILE A 99 -12.70 9.48 -2.08
CA ILE A 99 -13.44 8.43 -1.38
C ILE A 99 -12.87 8.22 0.03
N PRO A 100 -13.73 8.17 1.06
CA PRO A 100 -15.11 8.66 1.02
C PRO A 100 -15.11 10.18 0.74
N SER A 101 -16.24 10.76 0.33
CA SER A 101 -16.31 12.23 0.23
C SER A 101 -16.26 12.85 1.63
N LEU A 102 -15.59 14.00 1.75
CA LEU A 102 -15.62 14.80 2.97
C LEU A 102 -17.08 15.15 3.33
N PRO A 103 -17.46 15.15 4.63
CA PRO A 103 -16.58 15.20 5.82
C PRO A 103 -16.14 13.84 6.37
N THR A 104 -16.41 12.74 5.66
CA THR A 104 -16.09 11.40 6.16
C THR A 104 -14.58 11.14 6.08
N VAL A 105 -13.98 10.65 7.15
CA VAL A 105 -12.58 10.19 7.18
C VAL A 105 -12.56 8.67 7.07
N PHE A 106 -11.63 8.14 6.28
CA PHE A 106 -11.42 6.70 6.20
C PHE A 106 -10.59 6.21 7.39
N TYR A 107 -11.07 5.14 8.05
CA TYR A 107 -10.36 4.44 9.09
C TYR A 107 -10.21 2.97 8.69
N PRO A 108 -8.96 2.47 8.48
CA PRO A 108 -8.73 1.05 8.26
C PRO A 108 -9.26 0.22 9.44
N LYS A 109 -9.85 -0.94 9.13
CA LYS A 109 -10.44 -1.84 10.13
C LYS A 109 -9.46 -2.94 10.50
N GLU A 110 -9.33 -3.21 11.80
CA GLU A 110 -8.46 -4.27 12.31
C GLU A 110 -8.88 -5.63 11.74
N GLY A 111 -7.90 -6.42 11.30
CA GLY A 111 -8.13 -7.76 10.75
C GLY A 111 -8.66 -7.79 9.31
N VAL A 112 -8.72 -6.65 8.63
CA VAL A 112 -9.13 -6.56 7.22
C VAL A 112 -7.89 -6.49 6.32
N LEU A 113 -7.93 -7.24 5.21
CA LEU A 113 -6.94 -7.18 4.14
C LEU A 113 -7.30 -6.04 3.17
N TYR A 114 -6.31 -5.23 2.83
CA TYR A 114 -6.44 -4.17 1.85
C TYR A 114 -5.41 -4.34 0.74
N ASP A 115 -5.81 -3.99 -0.48
CA ASP A 115 -4.93 -3.78 -1.64
C ASP A 115 -4.76 -2.27 -1.84
N ILE A 116 -3.52 -1.79 -1.88
CA ILE A 116 -3.20 -0.39 -2.15
C ILE A 116 -2.56 -0.26 -3.52
N LEU A 117 -3.14 0.60 -4.35
CA LEU A 117 -2.68 0.93 -5.69
C LEU A 117 -2.22 2.39 -5.70
N ILE A 118 -0.96 2.63 -6.06
CA ILE A 118 -0.44 3.99 -6.26
C ILE A 118 -0.39 4.25 -7.77
N VAL A 119 -1.22 5.16 -8.27
CA VAL A 119 -1.37 5.39 -9.71
C VAL A 119 -0.40 6.47 -10.17
N PRO A 120 0.47 6.18 -11.16
CA PRO A 120 1.37 7.16 -11.73
C PRO A 120 0.72 7.98 -12.86
N ALA A 121 0.86 9.30 -12.83
CA ALA A 121 0.63 10.19 -13.98
C ALA A 121 1.79 10.05 -14.99
N ARG A 122 1.49 9.65 -16.23
CA ARG A 122 2.50 9.34 -17.25
C ARG A 122 3.11 10.60 -17.90
N MET A 123 4.45 10.66 -17.93
CA MET A 123 5.24 11.34 -18.99
C MET A 123 6.15 10.40 -19.80
N ALA A 124 6.29 9.10 -19.46
CA ALA A 124 7.19 8.15 -20.13
C ALA A 124 6.57 6.73 -20.27
N PRO A 125 7.20 5.77 -21.01
CA PRO A 125 6.51 4.66 -21.67
C PRO A 125 5.79 3.72 -20.70
N SER A 126 4.75 3.07 -21.22
CA SER A 126 3.72 2.32 -20.50
C SER A 126 4.25 1.42 -19.38
N PHE A 127 4.22 1.96 -18.17
CA PHE A 127 4.37 1.20 -16.94
C PHE A 127 2.99 0.93 -16.35
N GLY A 128 2.82 -0.27 -15.80
CA GLY A 128 1.63 -0.62 -15.02
C GLY A 128 1.68 0.09 -13.66
N PRO A 129 0.53 0.43 -13.08
CA PRO A 129 0.49 1.03 -11.75
C PRO A 129 0.99 0.03 -10.70
N PRO A 130 1.89 0.44 -9.78
CA PRO A 130 2.37 -0.40 -8.70
C PRO A 130 1.35 -0.55 -7.56
N HIS A 131 1.29 -1.74 -6.97
CA HIS A 131 0.38 -2.08 -5.87
C HIS A 131 1.02 -3.01 -4.83
N GLU A 132 0.47 -3.03 -3.62
CA GLU A 132 0.90 -3.87 -2.50
C GLU A 132 -0.30 -4.23 -1.60
N TYR A 133 -0.21 -5.34 -0.87
CA TYR A 133 -1.25 -5.76 0.08
C TYR A 133 -0.82 -5.51 1.52
N PHE A 134 -1.75 -5.13 2.39
CA PHE A 134 -1.48 -5.03 3.82
C PHE A 134 -2.66 -5.46 4.69
N TYR A 135 -2.33 -6.05 5.84
CA TYR A 135 -3.28 -6.30 6.93
C TYR A 135 -3.19 -5.16 7.93
N TYR A 136 -4.33 -4.56 8.27
CA TYR A 136 -4.36 -3.55 9.31
C TYR A 136 -4.43 -4.21 10.69
N ILE A 137 -3.41 -3.93 11.50
CA ILE A 137 -3.24 -4.38 12.88
C ILE A 137 -2.82 -3.14 13.69
N LYS A 138 -3.51 -2.88 14.81
CA LYS A 138 -3.32 -1.66 15.62
C LYS A 138 -2.09 -1.73 16.53
#